data_AF-A0A8S2N8J8-F1
#
_entry.id   AF-A0A8S2N8J8-F1
#
_cell.length_a   1.000
_cell.length_b   1.000
_cell.length_c   1.000
_cell.angle_alpha   90.00
_cell.angle_beta   90.00
_cell.angle_gamma   90.00
#
_symmetry.space_group_name_H-M   'P 1'
#
loop_
_entity.id
_entity.type
_entity.pdbx_description
1 polymer ?
#
loop_
_entity_poly.entity_id
_entity_poly.type
_entity_poly.pdbx_seq_one_letter_code
_entity_poly.pdbx_strand_id
1 'polypeptide(L)'
;MSGFEQHVEAPDRRWQYLLFAAEPYETISFKIPSREVDKSEGKFWTYYNTETKQFFLQFAFKLESNKYSGDHSSSSSRSYGPVPPAPPGSLRS
;
A
#
# COMPACT_ATOMS: atom_id res chain seq x y z
N MET A 1 3.30 19.01 -12.18
CA MET A 1 2.53 20.03 -11.46
C MET A 1 2.22 19.52 -10.05
N SER A 2 2.42 20.36 -9.05
CA SER A 2 1.98 20.11 -7.68
C SER A 2 0.50 20.50 -7.59
N GLY A 3 -0.32 19.80 -6.80
CA GLY A 3 -1.76 20.10 -6.63
C GLY A 3 -2.11 21.48 -6.09
N PHE A 4 -1.12 22.36 -5.86
CA PHE A 4 -1.29 23.76 -5.46
C PHE A 4 -1.64 24.71 -6.61
N GLU A 5 -1.55 24.28 -7.87
CA GLU A 5 -1.96 25.09 -9.05
C GLU A 5 -3.42 24.83 -9.49
N GLN A 6 -4.13 23.90 -8.83
CA GLN A 6 -5.51 23.57 -9.16
C GLN A 6 -6.47 24.51 -8.43
N HIS A 7 -7.11 25.43 -9.16
CA HIS A 7 -8.03 26.44 -8.63
C HIS A 7 -9.48 25.94 -8.38
N VAL A 8 -9.73 24.63 -8.41
CA VAL A 8 -11.10 24.06 -8.40
C VAL A 8 -11.46 23.40 -7.07
N GLU A 9 -10.55 22.63 -6.47
CA GLU A 9 -10.78 21.95 -5.18
C GLU A 9 -9.74 22.40 -4.16
N ALA A 10 -10.14 22.51 -2.89
CA ALA A 10 -9.19 22.77 -1.81
C ALA A 10 -8.12 21.64 -1.76
N PRO A 11 -6.84 21.96 -1.52
CA PRO A 11 -5.77 20.97 -1.58
C PRO A 11 -5.94 19.90 -0.48
N ASP A 12 -6.44 18.72 -0.87
CA ASP A 12 -6.59 17.56 -0.02
C ASP A 12 -5.32 16.69 -0.08
N ARG A 13 -4.64 16.55 1.06
CA ARG A 13 -3.41 15.76 1.21
C ARG A 13 -3.60 14.26 1.00
N ARG A 14 -4.84 13.76 1.04
CA ARG A 14 -5.17 12.33 0.81
C ARG A 14 -4.97 11.92 -0.64
N TRP A 15 -4.91 12.89 -1.55
CA TRP A 15 -4.85 12.66 -2.99
C TRP A 15 -3.61 13.29 -3.59
N GLN A 16 -3.10 12.64 -4.62
CA GLN A 16 -2.10 13.18 -5.54
C GLN A 16 -2.71 13.18 -6.94
N TYR A 17 -2.14 13.96 -7.84
CA TYR A 17 -2.58 14.03 -9.22
C TYR A 17 -1.47 13.55 -10.14
N LEU A 18 -1.75 12.53 -10.93
CA LEU A 18 -0.88 12.05 -12.00
C LEU A 18 -1.19 12.84 -13.26
N LEU A 19 -0.21 13.54 -13.82
CA LEU A 19 -0.42 14.39 -15.00
C LEU A 19 0.17 13.76 -16.26
N PHE A 20 -0.57 13.90 -17.36
CA PHE A 20 -0.09 13.63 -18.71
C PHE A 20 -0.12 14.93 -19.50
N ALA A 21 1.04 15.32 -20.02
CA ALA A 21 1.20 16.49 -20.88
C ALA A 21 1.87 16.05 -22.18
N ALA A 22 1.30 16.45 -23.31
CA ALA A 22 1.85 16.19 -24.63
C ALA A 22 1.39 17.30 -25.57
N GLU A 23 2.29 17.87 -26.37
CA GLU A 23 1.89 18.82 -27.42
C GLU A 23 1.32 18.05 -28.62
N PRO A 24 0.23 18.52 -29.26
CA PRO A 24 -0.55 19.74 -29.00
C PRO A 24 -1.75 19.54 -28.05
N TYR A 25 -1.79 18.43 -27.31
CA TYR A 25 -2.92 18.03 -26.49
C TYR A 25 -2.99 18.79 -25.17
N GLU A 26 -4.20 18.90 -24.63
CA GLU A 26 -4.40 19.46 -23.30
C GLU A 26 -3.79 18.56 -22.22
N THR A 27 -3.25 19.18 -21.18
CA THR A 27 -2.76 18.43 -20.03
C THR A 27 -3.95 17.86 -19.27
N ILE A 28 -3.97 16.54 -19.08
CA ILE A 28 -4.98 15.85 -18.28
C ILE A 28 -4.36 15.34 -16.97
N SER A 29 -5.20 15.09 -15.96
CA SER A 29 -4.74 14.51 -14.71
C SER A 29 -5.69 13.46 -14.16
N PHE A 30 -5.14 12.51 -13.39
CA PHE A 30 -5.87 11.49 -12.67
C PHE A 30 -5.65 11.64 -11.17
N LYS A 31 -6.73 11.72 -10.40
CA LYS A 31 -6.70 11.72 -8.94
C LYS A 31 -6.37 10.31 -8.44
N ILE A 32 -5.25 10.18 -7.73
CA ILE A 32 -4.76 8.91 -7.19
C ILE A 32 -4.55 9.01 -5.66
N PRO A 33 -4.67 7.91 -4.91
CA PRO A 33 -4.35 7.90 -3.49
C PRO A 33 -2.92 8.37 -3.24
N SER A 34 -2.73 9.16 -2.18
CA SER A 34 -1.41 9.63 -1.74
C SER A 34 -0.61 8.50 -1.07
N ARG A 35 -0.20 7.51 -1.87
CA ARG A 35 0.61 6.35 -1.47
C ARG A 35 1.91 6.35 -2.25
N GLU A 36 2.97 5.83 -1.63
CA GLU A 36 4.26 5.75 -2.29
C GLU A 36 4.22 4.76 -3.46
N VAL A 37 4.76 5.18 -4.61
CA VAL A 37 4.89 4.34 -5.80
C VAL A 37 6.11 3.43 -5.65
N ASP A 38 5.93 2.15 -5.98
CA ASP A 38 7.01 1.19 -6.05
C ASP A 38 7.78 1.34 -7.37
N LYS A 39 9.03 1.81 -7.28
CA LYS A 39 9.93 2.02 -8.41
C LYS A 39 10.88 0.84 -8.64
N SER A 40 10.63 -0.30 -8.00
CA SER A 40 11.38 -1.52 -8.26
C SER A 40 11.20 -2.01 -9.71
N GLU A 41 12.19 -2.77 -10.19
CA GLU A 41 12.20 -3.28 -11.56
C GLU A 41 10.95 -4.11 -11.87
N GLY A 42 10.30 -3.82 -13.00
CA GLY A 42 9.05 -4.47 -13.43
C GLY A 42 7.77 -3.97 -12.74
N LYS A 43 7.87 -3.15 -11.69
CA LYS A 43 6.70 -2.53 -11.03
C LYS A 43 6.37 -1.13 -11.52
N PHE A 44 7.33 -0.46 -12.17
CA PHE A 44 7.16 0.84 -12.81
C PHE A 44 7.70 0.77 -14.23
N TRP A 45 6.86 1.00 -15.24
CA TRP A 45 7.29 1.06 -16.63
C TRP A 45 6.45 2.02 -17.45
N THR A 46 7.09 2.56 -18.50
CA THR A 46 6.47 3.41 -19.50
C THR A 46 6.81 2.90 -20.90
N TYR A 47 5.91 3.09 -21.85
CA TYR A 47 6.13 2.75 -23.25
C TYR A 47 5.43 3.76 -24.15
N TYR A 48 6.14 4.30 -25.14
CA TYR A 48 5.56 5.17 -26.16
C TYR A 48 5.63 4.48 -27.51
N ASN A 49 4.46 4.14 -28.05
CA ASN A 49 4.33 3.71 -29.43
C ASN A 49 4.24 4.95 -30.32
N THR A 50 5.29 5.21 -31.10
CA THR A 50 5.39 6.37 -31.99
C THR A 50 4.54 6.25 -33.25
N GLU A 51 4.18 5.03 -33.66
CA GLU A 51 3.37 4.75 -34.84
C GLU A 51 1.89 5.00 -34.54
N THR A 52 1.39 4.45 -33.43
CA THR A 52 -0.01 4.63 -33.01
C THR A 52 -0.23 5.86 -32.13
N LYS A 53 0.84 6.57 -31.76
CA LYS A 53 0.84 7.73 -30.83
C LYS A 53 0.25 7.38 -29.46
N GLN A 54 0.50 6.17 -28.97
CA GLN A 54 0.00 5.69 -27.69
C GLN A 54 1.07 5.73 -26.61
N PHE A 55 0.75 6.34 -25.48
CA PHE A 55 1.61 6.33 -24.29
C PHE A 55 0.99 5.44 -23.22
N PHE A 56 1.77 4.48 -22.73
CA PHE A 56 1.42 3.55 -21.67
C PHE A 56 2.27 3.84 -20.44
N LEU A 57 1.62 3.87 -19.28
CA LEU A 57 2.25 3.98 -17.97
C LEU A 57 1.58 2.95 -17.05
N GLN A 58 2.40 2.13 -16.41
CA GLN A 58 1.97 1.23 -15.35
C GLN A 58 2.86 1.41 -14.14
N PHE A 59 2.24 1.48 -12.96
CA PHE A 59 2.96 1.49 -11.70
C PHE A 59 2.18 0.72 -10.63
N ALA A 60 2.89 0.22 -9.62
CA ALA A 60 2.28 -0.33 -8.41
C ALA A 60 2.51 0.59 -7.22
N PHE A 61 1.61 0.54 -6.23
CA PHE A 61 1.87 1.15 -4.93
C PHE A 61 2.72 0.23 -4.07
N LYS A 62 3.58 0.80 -3.22
CA LYS A 62 4.25 0.01 -2.18
C LYS A 62 3.21 -0.62 -1.26
N LEU A 63 3.40 -1.90 -0.98
CA LEU A 63 2.73 -2.54 0.14
C LEU A 63 3.32 -1.95 1.41
N GLU A 64 2.48 -1.37 2.25
CA GLU A 64 2.90 -1.13 3.62
C GLU A 64 3.12 -2.50 4.24
N SER A 65 4.36 -2.78 4.66
CA SER A 65 4.60 -3.93 5.51
C SER A 65 3.79 -3.66 6.77
N ASN A 66 2.68 -4.39 6.90
CA ASN A 66 1.91 -4.35 8.12
C ASN A 66 2.89 -4.74 9.21
N LYS A 67 3.29 -3.78 10.04
CA LYS A 67 4.07 -4.03 11.24
C LYS A 67 3.14 -4.70 12.25
N TYR A 68 2.67 -5.90 11.92
CA TYR A 68 2.58 -6.96 12.90
C TYR A 68 4.01 -7.39 13.22
N SER A 69 4.83 -6.46 13.72
CA SER A 69 5.78 -6.81 14.75
C SER A 69 4.93 -7.34 15.88
N GLY A 70 4.69 -8.65 15.83
CA GLY A 70 4.25 -9.41 16.97
C GLY A 70 5.11 -8.94 18.13
N ASP A 71 4.42 -8.41 19.13
CA ASP A 71 4.92 -8.26 20.47
C ASP A 71 5.41 -9.64 20.93
N HIS A 72 6.63 -10.00 20.54
CA HIS A 72 7.39 -11.03 21.22
C HIS A 72 7.94 -10.38 22.48
N SER A 73 7.02 -10.28 23.43
CA SER A 73 7.22 -10.09 24.85
C SER A 73 8.59 -10.59 25.29
N SER A 74 9.48 -9.67 25.64
CA SER A 74 10.61 -10.00 26.49
C SER A 74 10.06 -10.44 27.85
N SER A 75 10.28 -11.72 28.12
CA SER A 75 10.16 -12.40 29.42
C SER A 75 10.27 -11.50 30.65
N SER A 76 9.25 -11.52 31.51
CA SER A 76 9.44 -11.64 32.97
C SER A 76 8.13 -11.99 33.69
N SER A 77 8.16 -13.17 34.32
CA SER A 77 7.43 -13.59 35.53
C SER A 77 5.92 -13.32 35.62
N ARG A 78 5.11 -14.32 35.28
CA ARG A 78 3.81 -14.54 35.95
C ARG A 78 3.73 -15.97 36.49
N SER A 79 4.03 -16.04 37.78
CA SER A 79 3.42 -16.90 38.81
C SER A 79 2.59 -18.10 38.33
N TYR A 80 3.05 -19.30 38.71
CA TYR A 80 2.29 -20.54 38.72
C TYR A 80 0.89 -20.35 39.32
N GLY A 81 -0.14 -20.46 38.47
CA GLY A 81 -1.52 -20.74 38.90
C GLY A 81 -1.76 -22.26 38.96
N PRO A 82 -2.69 -22.75 39.79
CA PRO A 82 -2.86 -24.17 40.04
C PRO A 82 -3.37 -24.90 38.78
N VAL A 83 -2.73 -26.02 38.46
CA VAL A 83 -3.13 -26.95 37.40
C VAL A 83 -4.52 -27.52 37.69
N PRO A 84 -5.41 -27.65 36.67
CA PRO A 84 -6.70 -28.31 36.84
C PRO A 84 -6.53 -29.82 37.10
N PRO A 85 -7.44 -30.47 37.86
CA PRO A 85 -7.36 -31.89 38.14
C PRO A 85 -7.63 -32.75 36.90
N ALA A 86 -6.89 -33.85 36.76
CA ALA A 86 -7.02 -34.82 35.67
C ALA A 86 -8.40 -35.50 35.63
N PRO A 87 -8.94 -35.87 34.44
CA PRO A 87 -10.19 -36.60 34.34
C PRO A 87 -10.07 -38.03 34.91
N PRO A 88 -11.10 -38.55 35.60
CA PRO A 88 -11.10 -39.90 36.16
C PRO A 88 -11.10 -40.98 35.07
N GLY A 89 -10.36 -42.05 35.33
CA GLY A 89 -9.96 -43.08 34.39
C GLY A 89 -11.12 -43.80 33.68
N SER A 90 -10.84 -44.17 32.44
CA SER A 90 -11.66 -45.08 31.65
C SER A 90 -11.61 -46.48 32.30
N LEU A 91 -12.73 -46.90 32.91
CA LEU A 91 -12.94 -48.29 33.30
C LEU A 91 -13.18 -49.10 32.03
N ARG A 92 -12.14 -49.85 31.63
CA ARG A 92 -12.26 -51.03 30.79
C ARG A 92 -12.93 -52.13 31.60
N SER A 93 -14.14 -52.55 31.20
CA SER A 93 -14.50 -53.93 30.90
C SER A 93 -15.91 -53.99 30.31
#